data_AF-A0A4S8ETB9-F1
#
_entry.id   AF-A0A4S8ETB9-F1
#
_cell.length_a   1.000
_cell.length_b   1.000
_cell.length_c   1.000
_cell.angle_alpha   90.00
_cell.angle_beta   90.00
_cell.angle_gamma   90.00
#
_symmetry.space_group_name_H-M   'P 1'
#
loop_
_entity.id
_entity.type
_entity.pdbx_description
1 polymer ?
#
loop_
_entity_poly.entity_id
_entity_poly.type
_entity_poly.pdbx_seq_one_letter_code
_entity_poly.pdbx_strand_id
1 'polypeptide(L)'
;MAFEKVSEDSHYVTQPMRMATVQALPALGFVSPQGQRFNDFEPTDEACEFISASCSALRPKNKEVTLHLAEWVCGGVDISENTLRNAISPCLPLPEKARRNLRNHLAGPNGTQEDVKRRQNLLAWMDALRANPSAAKLKPAVLDETHWHDIQAGSLFFKAQTLALEALDAVELGMGPKCSYVDATQKAQKQLQKLQQAAQAFLASGNQHSDAKRFCEECTNPNPTAVLKALVQRDGTGLREREDDIIRGPAFSGKLPPPPTDEDAPPSESNATDIPIPEGVSFRLRNFYLLNLDLHGELDAWLQRHKELENAA
;
A
#
# COMPACT_ATOMS: atom_id res chain seq x y z
N MET A 1 27.07 7.54 -15.55
CA MET A 1 27.15 6.94 -14.19
C MET A 1 27.64 5.51 -14.31
N ALA A 2 28.78 5.19 -13.70
CA ALA A 2 29.34 3.83 -13.69
C ALA A 2 28.73 3.00 -12.53
N PHE A 3 28.62 1.68 -12.71
CA PHE A 3 28.06 0.78 -11.70
C PHE A 3 28.83 0.83 -10.38
N GLU A 4 30.16 0.91 -10.44
CA GLU A 4 31.04 1.00 -9.26
C GLU A 4 30.62 2.10 -8.27
N LYS A 5 30.16 3.25 -8.78
CA LYS A 5 29.71 4.39 -7.96
C LYS A 5 28.36 4.17 -7.27
N VAL A 6 27.48 3.37 -7.87
CA VAL A 6 26.15 3.06 -7.32
C VAL A 6 26.13 1.76 -6.53
N SER A 7 27.19 0.96 -6.60
CA SER A 7 27.39 -0.22 -5.74
C SER A 7 27.99 0.13 -4.37
N GLU A 8 28.36 1.39 -4.13
CA GLU A 8 28.82 1.86 -2.82
C GLU A 8 27.69 1.77 -1.79
N ASP A 9 28.04 1.51 -0.52
CA ASP A 9 27.09 1.39 0.59
C ASP A 9 26.18 2.64 0.74
N SER A 10 26.66 3.79 0.28
CA SER A 10 25.94 5.07 0.25
C SER A 10 24.73 5.10 -0.71
N HIS A 11 24.67 4.17 -1.67
CA HIS A 11 23.63 4.07 -2.70
C HIS A 11 22.77 2.80 -2.55
N TYR A 12 22.87 2.11 -1.40
CA TYR A 12 22.13 0.88 -1.16
C TYR A 12 20.61 1.12 -1.22
N VAL A 13 19.92 0.34 -2.05
CA VAL A 13 18.45 0.38 -2.14
C VAL A 13 17.87 0.10 -0.76
N THR A 14 17.03 1.01 -0.28
CA THR A 14 16.48 0.94 1.07
C THR A 14 15.75 -0.39 1.29
N GLN A 15 15.86 -0.94 2.50
CA GLN A 15 15.22 -2.20 2.88
C GLN A 15 13.71 -2.28 2.53
N PRO A 16 12.91 -1.19 2.63
CA PRO A 16 11.50 -1.21 2.22
C PRO A 16 11.29 -1.56 0.75
N MET A 17 12.11 -1.04 -0.17
CA MET A 17 12.00 -1.38 -1.60
C MET A 17 12.30 -2.85 -1.85
N ARG A 18 13.30 -3.41 -1.15
CA ARG A 18 13.65 -4.83 -1.24
C ARG A 18 12.52 -5.73 -0.73
N MET A 19 11.89 -5.36 0.38
CA MET A 19 10.79 -6.15 0.95
C MET A 19 9.54 -6.17 0.06
N ALA A 20 9.25 -5.06 -0.64
CA ALA A 20 8.09 -4.98 -1.52
C ALA A 20 8.19 -5.95 -2.72
N THR A 21 9.38 -6.12 -3.30
CA THR A 21 9.59 -7.01 -4.45
C THR A 21 9.57 -8.49 -4.09
N VAL A 22 9.95 -8.85 -2.86
CA VAL A 22 10.04 -10.25 -2.39
C VAL A 22 8.70 -10.98 -2.42
N GLN A 23 7.59 -10.28 -2.20
CA GLN A 23 6.25 -10.89 -2.27
C GLN A 23 5.62 -10.74 -3.65
N ALA A 24 5.81 -9.59 -4.30
CA ALA A 24 5.13 -9.27 -5.55
C ALA A 24 5.61 -10.14 -6.73
N LEU A 25 6.92 -10.31 -6.90
CA LEU A 25 7.46 -11.03 -8.06
C LEU A 25 7.07 -12.52 -8.08
N PRO A 26 7.17 -13.27 -6.96
CA PRO A 26 6.68 -14.65 -6.93
C PRO A 26 5.16 -14.74 -7.08
N ALA A 27 4.40 -13.82 -6.48
CA ALA A 27 2.94 -13.81 -6.60
C ALA A 27 2.48 -13.61 -8.05
N LEU A 28 3.20 -12.79 -8.81
CA LEU A 28 2.98 -12.59 -10.25
C LEU A 28 3.50 -13.76 -11.10
N GLY A 29 4.29 -14.67 -10.53
CA GLY A 29 4.89 -15.80 -11.25
C GLY A 29 6.06 -15.37 -12.15
N PHE A 30 6.68 -14.23 -11.86
CA PHE A 30 7.84 -13.76 -12.60
C PHE A 30 9.15 -14.33 -12.08
N VAL A 31 9.15 -14.84 -10.85
CA VAL A 31 10.35 -15.47 -10.29
C VAL A 31 10.01 -16.72 -9.51
N SER A 32 10.96 -17.66 -9.52
CA SER A 32 10.95 -18.84 -8.66
C SER A 32 11.94 -18.65 -7.51
N PRO A 33 11.56 -18.94 -6.25
CA PRO A 33 12.47 -18.84 -5.11
C PRO A 33 13.56 -19.92 -5.19
N GLN A 34 14.82 -19.51 -5.02
CA GLN A 34 15.99 -20.40 -4.96
C GLN A 34 16.45 -20.54 -3.50
N GLY A 35 16.06 -21.61 -2.82
CA GLY A 35 16.61 -21.96 -1.50
C GLY A 35 16.17 -21.10 -0.30
N GLN A 36 17.02 -21.04 0.74
CA GLN A 36 16.69 -20.51 2.08
C GLN A 36 16.95 -18.99 2.27
N ARG A 37 17.56 -18.29 1.30
CA ARG A 37 17.90 -16.87 1.42
C ARG A 37 16.76 -15.99 0.87
N PHE A 38 16.37 -14.98 1.63
CA PHE A 38 15.20 -14.13 1.39
C PHE A 38 15.18 -13.30 0.08
N ASN A 39 16.19 -13.37 -0.79
CA ASN A 39 16.26 -12.57 -2.03
C ASN A 39 16.90 -13.34 -3.20
N ASP A 40 16.89 -14.67 -3.16
CA ASP A 40 17.46 -15.48 -4.23
C ASP A 40 16.33 -15.94 -5.16
N PHE A 41 16.34 -15.42 -6.38
CA PHE A 41 15.26 -15.55 -7.35
C PHE A 41 15.82 -15.88 -8.73
N GLU A 42 15.18 -16.84 -9.40
CA GLU A 42 15.39 -17.07 -10.82
C GLU A 42 14.21 -16.54 -11.63
N PRO A 43 14.46 -15.79 -12.73
CA PRO A 43 13.39 -15.36 -13.61
C PRO A 43 12.74 -16.56 -14.29
N THR A 44 11.42 -16.53 -14.41
CA THR A 44 10.66 -17.50 -15.20
C THR A 44 10.68 -17.13 -16.69
N ASP A 45 10.27 -18.06 -17.56
CA ASP A 45 10.11 -17.77 -18.99
C ASP A 45 9.13 -16.62 -19.21
N GLU A 46 8.06 -16.56 -18.42
CA GLU A 46 7.09 -15.49 -18.47
C GLU A 46 7.66 -14.13 -18.07
N ALA A 47 8.60 -14.09 -17.12
CA ALA A 47 9.32 -12.86 -16.79
C ALA A 47 10.23 -12.41 -17.93
N CYS A 48 10.94 -13.35 -18.56
CA CYS A 48 11.77 -13.07 -19.74
C CYS A 48 10.92 -12.51 -20.89
N GLU A 49 9.73 -13.07 -21.12
CA GLU A 49 8.76 -12.55 -22.10
C GLU A 49 8.24 -11.16 -21.74
N PHE A 50 7.90 -10.93 -20.47
CA PHE A 50 7.45 -9.63 -19.99
C PHE A 50 8.53 -8.56 -20.15
N ILE A 51 9.78 -8.83 -19.72
CA ILE A 51 10.92 -7.91 -19.88
C ILE A 51 11.15 -7.60 -21.37
N SER A 52 11.14 -8.64 -22.21
CA SER A 52 11.30 -8.50 -23.66
C SER A 52 10.19 -7.64 -24.27
N ALA A 53 8.94 -7.82 -23.85
CA ALA A 53 7.83 -7.00 -24.29
C ALA A 53 7.98 -5.53 -23.87
N SER A 54 8.38 -5.29 -22.60
CA SER A 54 8.58 -3.96 -22.02
C SER A 54 9.70 -3.19 -22.70
N CYS A 55 10.76 -3.87 -23.12
CA CYS A 55 11.94 -3.26 -23.72
C CYS A 55 12.00 -3.40 -25.25
N SER A 56 10.97 -3.98 -25.89
CA SER A 56 11.03 -4.41 -27.30
C SER A 56 11.39 -3.29 -28.30
N ALA A 57 10.91 -2.07 -28.07
CA ALA A 57 11.17 -0.91 -28.93
C ALA A 57 12.50 -0.17 -28.61
N LEU A 58 13.18 -0.55 -27.53
CA LEU A 58 14.34 0.18 -27.01
C LEU A 58 15.60 -0.65 -27.23
N ARG A 59 16.56 -0.06 -27.95
CA ARG A 59 17.82 -0.72 -28.32
C ARG A 59 19.02 0.19 -28.03
N PRO A 60 19.41 0.35 -26.75
CA PRO A 60 20.57 1.17 -26.39
C PRO A 60 21.83 0.61 -27.06
N LYS A 61 22.48 1.42 -27.89
CA LYS A 61 23.61 1.01 -28.77
C LYS A 61 23.34 -0.25 -29.61
N ASN A 62 22.12 -0.40 -30.15
CA ASN A 62 21.70 -1.58 -30.94
C ASN A 62 21.74 -2.92 -30.17
N LYS A 63 21.74 -2.88 -28.84
CA LYS A 63 21.69 -4.08 -27.97
C LYS A 63 20.34 -4.20 -27.28
N GLU A 64 20.03 -5.39 -26.80
CA GLU A 64 18.93 -5.58 -25.86
C GLU A 64 19.23 -4.84 -24.54
N VAL A 65 18.18 -4.31 -23.91
CA VAL A 65 18.29 -3.55 -22.66
C VAL A 65 18.94 -4.40 -21.56
N THR A 66 18.56 -5.68 -21.45
CA THR A 66 19.12 -6.63 -20.47
C THR A 66 20.62 -6.84 -20.66
N LEU A 67 21.06 -7.03 -21.91
CA LEU A 67 22.48 -7.17 -22.24
C LEU A 67 23.27 -5.89 -21.92
N HIS A 68 22.70 -4.73 -22.24
CA HIS A 68 23.33 -3.44 -21.95
C HIS A 68 23.45 -3.20 -20.43
N LEU A 69 22.44 -3.59 -19.65
CA LEU A 69 22.49 -3.54 -18.18
C LEU A 69 23.54 -4.50 -17.61
N ALA A 70 23.65 -5.72 -18.15
CA ALA A 70 24.68 -6.66 -17.74
C ALA A 70 26.10 -6.12 -18.01
N GLU A 71 26.32 -5.52 -19.18
CA GLU A 71 27.60 -4.87 -19.51
C GLU A 71 27.90 -3.68 -18.57
N TRP A 72 26.87 -2.91 -18.19
CA TRP A 72 27.02 -1.81 -17.24
C TRP A 72 27.44 -2.31 -15.86
N VAL A 73 26.79 -3.37 -15.35
CA VAL A 73 27.15 -4.02 -14.08
C VAL A 73 28.58 -4.56 -14.11
N CYS A 74 29.02 -5.11 -15.23
CA CYS A 74 30.40 -5.57 -15.43
C CYS A 74 31.42 -4.44 -15.69
N GLY A 75 31.01 -3.16 -15.61
CA GLY A 75 31.89 -2.00 -15.80
C GLY A 75 32.25 -1.69 -17.26
N GLY A 76 31.57 -2.30 -18.23
CA GLY A 76 31.88 -2.19 -19.66
C GLY A 76 31.30 -0.97 -20.37
N VAL A 77 30.30 -0.29 -19.79
CA VAL A 77 29.60 0.85 -20.43
C VAL A 77 29.12 1.87 -19.39
N ASP A 78 28.79 3.11 -19.81
CA ASP A 78 28.08 4.11 -19.00
C ASP A 78 26.56 4.08 -19.34
N ILE A 79 25.70 4.17 -18.31
CA ILE A 79 24.23 4.17 -18.37
C ILE A 79 23.57 5.54 -18.68
N SER A 80 24.34 6.59 -19.01
CA SER A 80 23.79 7.95 -19.25
C SER A 80 22.95 8.09 -20.52
N GLU A 81 22.67 7.02 -21.25
CA GLU A 81 21.92 7.04 -22.50
C GLU A 81 20.41 7.21 -22.24
N ASN A 82 19.79 8.17 -22.95
CA ASN A 82 18.34 8.43 -22.85
C ASN A 82 17.49 7.20 -23.17
N THR A 83 17.91 6.36 -24.12
CA THR A 83 17.21 5.12 -24.50
C THR A 83 17.08 4.16 -23.32
N LEU A 84 18.15 4.01 -22.54
CA LEU A 84 18.17 3.12 -21.39
C LEU A 84 17.42 3.73 -20.20
N ARG A 85 17.58 5.05 -19.97
CA ARG A 85 16.77 5.78 -18.99
C ARG A 85 15.28 5.61 -19.24
N ASN A 86 14.86 5.72 -20.50
CA ASN A 86 13.47 5.50 -20.89
C ASN A 86 13.04 4.04 -20.68
N ALA A 87 13.93 3.06 -20.95
CA ALA A 87 13.61 1.64 -20.79
C ALA A 87 13.34 1.21 -19.35
N ILE A 88 13.99 1.86 -18.39
CA ILE A 88 13.86 1.54 -16.96
C ILE A 88 13.05 2.59 -16.19
N SER A 89 12.49 3.58 -16.89
CA SER A 89 11.75 4.67 -16.26
C SER A 89 10.41 4.15 -15.73
N PRO A 90 10.11 4.29 -14.42
CA PRO A 90 8.79 3.98 -13.89
C PRO A 90 7.74 5.04 -14.27
N CYS A 91 8.17 6.16 -14.86
CA CYS A 91 7.30 7.28 -15.24
C CYS A 91 6.86 7.24 -16.71
N LEU A 92 7.28 6.23 -17.47
CA LEU A 92 6.85 6.04 -18.85
C LEU A 92 5.86 4.87 -18.93
N PRO A 93 4.77 5.00 -19.71
CA PRO A 93 3.78 3.94 -19.82
C PRO A 93 4.40 2.70 -20.45
N LEU A 94 4.04 1.54 -19.91
CA LEU A 94 4.45 0.26 -20.47
C LEU A 94 3.88 0.11 -21.91
N PRO A 95 4.64 -0.51 -22.84
CA PRO A 95 4.11 -0.88 -24.15
C PRO A 95 2.87 -1.76 -24.04
N GLU A 96 1.96 -1.68 -25.01
CA GLU A 96 0.68 -2.39 -24.97
C GLU A 96 0.82 -3.91 -24.77
N LYS A 97 1.82 -4.54 -25.39
CA LYS A 97 2.12 -5.97 -25.19
C LYS A 97 2.51 -6.27 -23.74
N ALA A 98 3.35 -5.43 -23.13
CA ALA A 98 3.75 -5.58 -21.74
C ALA A 98 2.56 -5.38 -20.78
N ARG A 99 1.71 -4.38 -21.03
CA ARG A 99 0.47 -4.17 -20.25
C ARG A 99 -0.46 -5.38 -20.29
N ARG A 100 -0.67 -5.96 -21.48
CA ARG A 100 -1.46 -7.20 -21.62
C ARG A 100 -0.85 -8.37 -20.87
N ASN A 101 0.47 -8.57 -20.96
CA ASN A 101 1.16 -9.61 -20.22
C ASN A 101 0.97 -9.41 -18.70
N LEU A 102 1.26 -8.22 -18.16
CA LEU A 102 1.09 -7.93 -16.73
C LEU A 102 -0.35 -8.17 -16.26
N ARG A 103 -1.34 -7.74 -17.04
CA ARG A 103 -2.76 -7.98 -16.73
C ARG A 103 -3.10 -9.47 -16.67
N ASN A 104 -2.57 -10.28 -17.58
CA ASN A 104 -2.77 -11.73 -17.55
C ASN A 104 -2.15 -12.37 -16.31
N HIS A 105 -0.97 -11.90 -15.88
CA HIS A 105 -0.33 -12.38 -14.66
C HIS A 105 -1.09 -12.01 -13.39
N LEU A 106 -1.69 -10.81 -13.32
CA LEU A 106 -2.56 -10.40 -12.22
C LEU A 106 -3.80 -11.32 -12.09
N ALA A 107 -4.36 -11.74 -13.24
CA ALA A 107 -5.46 -12.70 -13.32
C ALA A 107 -5.01 -14.17 -13.30
N GLY A 108 -3.71 -14.41 -13.22
CA GLY A 108 -3.06 -15.69 -13.44
C GLY A 108 -3.30 -16.71 -12.32
N PRO A 109 -2.91 -17.98 -12.54
CA PRO A 109 -3.30 -19.13 -11.72
C PRO A 109 -2.55 -19.24 -10.38
N ASN A 110 -1.68 -18.30 -10.03
CA ASN A 110 -0.84 -18.41 -8.83
C ASN A 110 -1.68 -18.29 -7.53
N GLY A 111 -1.48 -19.22 -6.59
CA GLY A 111 -2.23 -19.27 -5.33
C GLY A 111 -3.44 -20.20 -5.38
N THR A 112 -4.38 -20.04 -4.44
CA THR A 112 -5.55 -20.91 -4.38
C THR A 112 -6.57 -20.54 -5.47
N GLN A 113 -7.49 -21.46 -5.82
CA GLN A 113 -8.57 -21.15 -6.77
C GLN A 113 -9.44 -19.99 -6.29
N GLU A 114 -9.62 -19.84 -4.99
CA GLU A 114 -10.34 -18.72 -4.38
C GLU A 114 -9.59 -17.41 -4.60
N ASP A 115 -8.28 -17.36 -4.36
CA ASP A 115 -7.46 -16.17 -4.57
C ASP A 115 -7.47 -15.72 -6.03
N VAL A 116 -7.34 -16.67 -6.96
CA VAL A 116 -7.41 -16.43 -8.41
C VAL A 116 -8.76 -15.79 -8.76
N LYS A 117 -9.87 -16.38 -8.29
CA LYS A 117 -11.21 -15.86 -8.54
C LYS A 117 -11.41 -14.47 -7.92
N ARG A 118 -10.95 -14.25 -6.69
CA ARG A 118 -11.00 -12.94 -6.02
C ARG A 118 -10.27 -11.87 -6.84
N ARG A 119 -9.06 -12.16 -7.34
CA ARG A 119 -8.29 -11.22 -8.19
C ARG A 119 -8.98 -10.95 -9.52
N GLN A 120 -9.49 -11.97 -10.18
CA GLN A 120 -10.25 -11.82 -11.44
C GLN A 120 -11.50 -10.95 -11.25
N ASN A 121 -12.25 -11.19 -10.17
CA ASN A 121 -13.43 -10.40 -9.84
C ASN A 121 -13.09 -8.94 -9.51
N LEU A 122 -11.97 -8.69 -8.81
CA LEU A 122 -11.49 -7.33 -8.57
C LEU A 122 -11.10 -6.63 -9.87
N LEU A 123 -10.36 -7.30 -10.77
CA LEU A 123 -10.01 -6.72 -12.08
C LEU A 123 -11.27 -6.35 -12.88
N ALA A 124 -12.24 -7.26 -12.93
CA ALA A 124 -13.52 -7.01 -13.61
C ALA A 124 -14.30 -5.86 -12.97
N TRP A 125 -14.26 -5.74 -11.64
CA TRP A 125 -14.86 -4.60 -10.95
C TRP A 125 -14.15 -3.29 -11.30
N MET A 126 -12.82 -3.25 -11.32
CA MET A 126 -12.08 -2.05 -11.72
C MET A 126 -12.41 -1.64 -13.16
N ASP A 127 -12.53 -2.58 -14.09
CA ASP A 127 -12.94 -2.26 -15.46
C ASP A 127 -14.37 -1.68 -15.52
N ALA A 128 -15.28 -2.21 -14.70
CA ALA A 128 -16.65 -1.69 -14.61
C ALA A 128 -16.69 -0.27 -14.02
N LEU A 129 -15.87 0.02 -13.00
CA LEU A 129 -15.73 1.36 -12.42
C LEU A 129 -15.09 2.34 -13.40
N ARG A 130 -14.10 1.90 -14.16
CA ARG A 130 -13.48 2.71 -15.22
C ARG A 130 -14.49 3.09 -16.30
N ALA A 131 -15.32 2.13 -16.73
CA ALA A 131 -16.36 2.35 -17.73
C ALA A 131 -17.53 3.19 -17.19
N ASN A 132 -17.89 3.03 -15.91
CA ASN A 132 -18.95 3.77 -15.25
C ASN A 132 -18.61 4.08 -13.78
N PRO A 133 -17.99 5.25 -13.50
CA PRO A 133 -17.63 5.68 -12.14
C PRO A 133 -18.79 5.70 -11.14
N SER A 134 -20.02 5.92 -11.61
CA SER A 134 -21.20 5.98 -10.73
C SER A 134 -21.57 4.63 -10.08
N ALA A 135 -21.04 3.52 -10.62
CA ALA A 135 -21.29 2.17 -10.13
C ALA A 135 -20.65 1.90 -8.74
N ALA A 136 -19.74 2.77 -8.27
CA ALA A 136 -19.06 2.63 -6.98
C ALA A 136 -20.00 2.58 -5.77
N LYS A 137 -21.23 3.13 -5.89
CA LYS A 137 -22.21 3.21 -4.79
C LYS A 137 -22.94 1.90 -4.51
N LEU A 138 -22.85 0.93 -5.42
CA LEU A 138 -23.59 -0.32 -5.35
C LEU A 138 -22.61 -1.49 -5.20
N LYS A 139 -23.10 -2.59 -4.62
CA LYS A 139 -22.37 -3.85 -4.66
C LYS A 139 -22.15 -4.27 -6.12
N PRO A 140 -20.91 -4.55 -6.55
CA PRO A 140 -20.63 -5.06 -7.89
C PRO A 140 -21.15 -6.49 -8.06
N ALA A 141 -21.85 -6.77 -9.16
CA ALA A 141 -22.36 -8.11 -9.47
C ALA A 141 -21.25 -9.17 -9.64
N VAL A 142 -20.03 -8.74 -9.97
CA VAL A 142 -18.86 -9.60 -10.16
C VAL A 142 -18.25 -10.07 -8.83
N LEU A 143 -18.55 -9.42 -7.71
CA LEU A 143 -18.07 -9.82 -6.40
C LEU A 143 -19.10 -10.74 -5.73
N ASP A 144 -18.64 -11.89 -5.24
CA ASP A 144 -19.48 -12.74 -4.39
C ASP A 144 -19.76 -12.06 -3.03
N GLU A 145 -20.74 -12.59 -2.29
CA GLU A 145 -21.14 -12.03 -1.00
C GLU A 145 -19.99 -12.04 0.01
N THR A 146 -19.21 -13.11 0.07
CA THR A 146 -18.10 -13.24 1.02
C THR A 146 -17.02 -12.20 0.77
N HIS A 147 -16.60 -12.02 -0.48
CA HIS A 147 -15.57 -11.05 -0.84
C HIS A 147 -16.06 -9.61 -0.64
N TRP A 148 -17.30 -9.30 -1.01
CA TRP A 148 -17.86 -7.97 -0.74
C TRP A 148 -17.95 -7.69 0.76
N HIS A 149 -18.37 -8.68 1.54
CA HIS A 149 -18.42 -8.58 3.00
C HIS A 149 -17.02 -8.33 3.60
N ASP A 150 -15.99 -9.02 3.12
CA ASP A 150 -14.60 -8.81 3.54
C ASP A 150 -14.13 -7.37 3.27
N ILE A 151 -14.47 -6.79 2.12
CA ILE A 151 -14.13 -5.39 1.78
C ILE A 151 -14.83 -4.42 2.74
N GLN A 152 -16.11 -4.64 3.03
CA GLN A 152 -16.88 -3.80 3.95
C GLN A 152 -16.36 -3.90 5.38
N ALA A 153 -16.08 -5.12 5.86
CA ALA A 153 -15.51 -5.35 7.18
C ALA A 153 -14.13 -4.71 7.32
N GLY A 154 -13.28 -4.82 6.28
CA GLY A 154 -11.99 -4.14 6.22
C GLY A 154 -12.13 -2.63 6.38
N SER A 155 -13.11 -2.01 5.72
CA SER A 155 -13.37 -0.58 5.84
C SER A 155 -13.76 -0.15 7.27
N LEU A 156 -14.66 -0.91 7.90
CA LEU A 156 -15.05 -0.67 9.30
C LEU A 156 -13.85 -0.81 10.24
N PHE A 157 -12.98 -1.79 10.00
CA PHE A 157 -11.77 -1.99 10.78
C PHE A 157 -10.77 -0.85 10.63
N PHE A 158 -10.50 -0.38 9.40
CA PHE A 158 -9.60 0.75 9.16
C PHE A 158 -10.07 2.03 9.85
N LYS A 159 -11.39 2.25 9.91
CA LYS A 159 -11.96 3.35 10.69
C LYS A 159 -11.65 3.21 12.19
N ALA A 160 -11.82 2.03 12.76
CA ALA A 160 -11.47 1.78 14.16
C ALA A 160 -9.96 1.97 14.40
N GLN A 161 -9.11 1.45 13.51
CA GLN A 161 -7.66 1.63 13.61
C GLN A 161 -7.24 3.10 13.56
N THR A 162 -7.81 3.88 12.64
CA THR A 162 -7.53 5.32 12.51
C THR A 162 -7.90 6.06 13.78
N LEU A 163 -9.08 5.80 14.34
CA LEU A 163 -9.54 6.41 15.59
C LEU A 163 -8.70 6.01 16.81
N ALA A 164 -8.09 4.83 16.79
CA ALA A 164 -7.15 4.40 17.83
C ALA A 164 -5.82 5.16 17.74
N LEU A 165 -5.30 5.41 16.53
CA LEU A 165 -4.13 6.25 16.33
C LEU A 165 -4.42 7.70 16.75
N GLU A 166 -5.57 8.26 16.34
CA GLU A 166 -6.00 9.60 16.78
C GLU A 166 -6.12 9.72 18.31
N ALA A 167 -6.51 8.64 18.99
CA ALA A 167 -6.57 8.61 20.45
C ALA A 167 -5.16 8.68 21.08
N LEU A 168 -4.17 7.99 20.52
CA LEU A 168 -2.78 8.07 20.94
C LEU A 168 -2.20 9.45 20.66
N ASP A 169 -2.45 10.01 19.47
CA ASP A 169 -2.03 11.37 19.08
C ASP A 169 -2.58 12.44 20.03
N ALA A 170 -3.84 12.29 20.46
CA ALA A 170 -4.46 13.19 21.43
C ALA A 170 -3.75 13.16 22.80
N VAL A 171 -3.26 11.99 23.23
CA VAL A 171 -2.43 11.87 24.44
C VAL A 171 -1.07 12.52 24.21
N GLU A 172 -0.41 12.23 23.08
CA GLU A 172 0.91 12.77 22.75
C GLU A 172 0.93 14.30 22.74
N LEU A 173 -0.06 14.92 22.10
CA LEU A 173 -0.18 16.37 21.98
C LEU A 173 -0.32 17.07 23.33
N GLY A 174 -0.99 16.42 24.29
CA GLY A 174 -1.34 17.02 25.56
C GLY A 174 -0.43 16.60 26.74
N MET A 175 0.55 15.73 26.53
CA MET A 175 1.35 15.17 27.64
C MET A 175 2.69 15.86 27.89
N GLY A 176 3.05 15.95 29.19
CA GLY A 176 4.38 16.32 29.64
C GLY A 176 5.40 15.18 29.48
N PRO A 177 6.48 15.15 30.27
CA PRO A 177 7.42 14.02 30.29
C PRO A 177 6.76 12.69 30.71
N LYS A 178 5.69 12.79 31.49
CA LYS A 178 4.94 11.70 32.10
C LYS A 178 3.46 12.10 32.16
N CYS A 179 2.55 11.16 31.99
CA CYS A 179 1.11 11.38 32.06
C CYS A 179 0.43 10.21 32.76
N SER A 180 -0.45 10.49 33.72
CA SER A 180 -1.26 9.44 34.32
C SER A 180 -2.29 8.92 33.32
N TYR A 181 -2.69 7.66 33.45
CA TYR A 181 -3.75 7.10 32.62
C TYR A 181 -5.08 7.85 32.76
N VAL A 182 -5.36 8.45 33.92
CA VAL A 182 -6.56 9.27 34.15
C VAL A 182 -6.50 10.53 33.29
N ASP A 183 -5.39 11.27 33.37
CA ASP A 183 -5.20 12.51 32.62
C ASP A 183 -5.13 12.27 31.11
N ALA A 184 -4.54 11.16 30.69
CA ALA A 184 -4.44 10.76 29.29
C ALA A 184 -5.81 10.34 28.73
N THR A 185 -6.59 9.59 29.50
CA THR A 185 -7.96 9.21 29.13
C THR A 185 -8.85 10.44 28.94
N GLN A 186 -8.68 11.46 29.79
CA GLN A 186 -9.41 12.73 29.62
C GLN A 186 -9.02 13.45 28.32
N LYS A 187 -7.73 13.45 27.94
CA LYS A 187 -7.26 14.05 26.68
C LYS A 187 -7.80 13.34 25.45
N ALA A 188 -7.86 12.01 25.48
CA ALA A 188 -8.32 11.18 24.36
C ALA A 188 -9.83 10.86 24.40
N GLN A 189 -10.60 11.40 25.35
CA GLN A 189 -11.97 10.98 25.63
C GLN A 189 -12.87 10.96 24.38
N LYS A 190 -12.80 12.01 23.56
CA LYS A 190 -13.59 12.13 22.33
C LYS A 190 -13.23 11.04 21.32
N GLN A 191 -11.95 10.78 21.12
CA GLN A 191 -11.45 9.77 20.19
C GLN A 191 -11.77 8.36 20.70
N LEU A 192 -11.64 8.09 22.00
CA LEU A 192 -12.01 6.81 22.61
C LEU A 192 -13.51 6.51 22.46
N GLN A 193 -14.39 7.51 22.61
CA GLN A 193 -15.83 7.34 22.35
C GLN A 193 -16.13 7.01 20.89
N LYS A 194 -15.49 7.69 19.94
CA LYS A 194 -15.62 7.38 18.51
C LYS A 194 -15.08 6.00 18.18
N LEU A 195 -13.93 5.64 18.74
CA LEU A 195 -13.29 4.33 18.58
C LEU A 195 -14.23 3.22 19.04
N GLN A 196 -14.87 3.37 20.21
CA GLN A 196 -15.84 2.41 20.71
C GLN A 196 -16.99 2.19 19.73
N GLN A 197 -17.57 3.27 19.18
CA GLN A 197 -18.65 3.19 18.18
C GLN A 197 -18.18 2.48 16.90
N ALA A 198 -16.98 2.80 16.41
CA ALA A 198 -16.42 2.17 15.21
C ALA A 198 -16.12 0.68 15.42
N ALA A 199 -15.56 0.32 16.59
CA ALA A 199 -15.30 -1.06 16.97
C ALA A 199 -16.60 -1.88 17.09
N GLN A 200 -17.65 -1.32 17.68
CA GLN A 200 -18.97 -1.95 17.73
C GLN A 200 -19.54 -2.18 16.32
N ALA A 201 -19.40 -1.21 15.42
CA ALA A 201 -19.83 -1.36 14.03
C ALA A 201 -19.08 -2.50 13.31
N PHE A 202 -17.76 -2.63 13.53
CA PHE A 202 -16.99 -3.76 13.02
C PHE A 202 -17.48 -5.10 13.59
N LEU A 203 -17.67 -5.21 14.90
CA LEU A 203 -18.15 -6.45 15.53
C LEU A 203 -19.55 -6.85 15.04
N ALA A 204 -20.43 -5.86 14.83
CA ALA A 204 -21.77 -6.08 14.29
C ALA A 204 -21.77 -6.58 12.84
N SER A 205 -20.67 -6.40 12.09
CA SER A 205 -20.55 -6.96 10.74
C SER A 205 -20.48 -8.50 10.77
N GLY A 206 -20.03 -9.12 11.86
CA GLY A 206 -19.91 -10.58 11.96
C GLY A 206 -18.66 -11.17 11.28
N ASN A 207 -17.69 -10.33 10.91
CA ASN A 207 -16.42 -10.76 10.34
C ASN A 207 -15.62 -11.67 11.31
N GLN A 208 -14.92 -12.67 10.76
CA GLN A 208 -14.25 -13.74 11.52
C GLN A 208 -12.74 -13.56 11.66
N HIS A 209 -12.15 -12.45 11.21
CA HIS A 209 -10.72 -12.19 11.37
C HIS A 209 -10.37 -12.06 12.86
N SER A 210 -9.67 -13.06 13.40
CA SER A 210 -9.43 -13.22 14.84
C SER A 210 -8.73 -12.04 15.49
N ASP A 211 -7.72 -11.47 14.82
CA ASP A 211 -6.94 -10.36 15.39
C ASP A 211 -7.70 -9.04 15.35
N ALA A 212 -8.40 -8.77 14.24
CA ALA A 212 -9.27 -7.59 14.11
C ALA A 212 -10.42 -7.64 15.12
N LYS A 213 -11.04 -8.82 15.27
CA LYS A 213 -12.08 -9.07 16.27
C LYS A 213 -11.57 -8.83 17.69
N ARG A 214 -10.43 -9.42 18.06
CA ARG A 214 -9.82 -9.23 19.39
C ARG A 214 -9.55 -7.76 19.67
N PHE A 215 -8.95 -7.05 18.71
CA PHE A 215 -8.70 -5.62 18.82
C PHE A 215 -9.98 -4.82 19.06
N CYS A 216 -11.03 -5.07 18.26
CA CYS A 216 -12.30 -4.36 18.42
C CYS A 216 -13.01 -4.73 19.73
N GLU A 217 -12.98 -5.99 20.17
CA GLU A 217 -13.51 -6.41 21.48
C GLU A 217 -12.86 -5.62 22.63
N GLU A 218 -11.54 -5.49 22.61
CA GLU A 218 -10.82 -4.68 23.60
C GLU A 218 -11.20 -3.20 23.53
N CYS A 219 -11.39 -2.64 22.32
CA CYS A 219 -11.83 -1.26 22.12
C CYS A 219 -13.27 -1.02 22.57
N THR A 220 -14.08 -2.06 22.73
CA THR A 220 -15.46 -1.94 23.24
C THR A 220 -15.57 -1.97 24.76
N ASN A 221 -14.46 -2.14 25.49
CA ASN A 221 -14.46 -2.21 26.95
C ASN A 221 -15.14 -0.96 27.57
N PRO A 222 -16.06 -1.13 28.54
CA PRO A 222 -16.78 0.00 29.16
C PRO A 222 -15.86 0.93 29.96
N ASN A 223 -14.65 0.51 30.31
CA ASN A 223 -13.65 1.33 30.98
C ASN A 223 -12.69 1.97 29.96
N PRO A 224 -12.80 3.28 29.67
CA PRO A 224 -11.95 3.96 28.68
C PRO A 224 -10.46 3.93 29.03
N THR A 225 -10.14 3.90 30.33
CA THR A 225 -8.75 3.76 30.80
C THR A 225 -8.16 2.40 30.44
N ALA A 226 -8.96 1.33 30.51
CA ALA A 226 -8.53 0.00 30.10
C ALA A 226 -8.30 -0.07 28.59
N VAL A 227 -9.16 0.58 27.80
CA VAL A 227 -8.96 0.72 26.34
C VAL A 227 -7.66 1.44 26.05
N LEU A 228 -7.43 2.61 26.68
CA LEU A 228 -6.20 3.38 26.45
C LEU A 228 -4.94 2.60 26.84
N LYS A 229 -4.97 1.87 27.97
CA LYS A 229 -3.87 1.00 28.39
C LYS A 229 -3.55 -0.06 27.34
N ALA A 230 -4.57 -0.72 26.78
CA ALA A 230 -4.41 -1.70 25.72
C ALA A 230 -3.86 -1.10 24.42
N LEU A 231 -4.14 0.18 24.13
CA LEU A 231 -3.57 0.89 22.98
C LEU A 231 -2.09 1.25 23.20
N VAL A 232 -1.74 1.80 24.36
CA VAL A 232 -0.35 2.18 24.71
C VAL A 232 0.56 0.94 24.72
N GLN A 233 0.07 -0.20 25.23
CA GLN A 233 0.80 -1.46 25.22
C GLN A 233 1.07 -2.00 23.80
N ARG A 234 0.16 -1.73 22.85
CA ARG A 234 0.34 -2.11 21.44
C ARG A 234 1.28 -1.20 20.68
N ASP A 235 1.23 0.10 20.96
CA ASP A 235 2.10 1.06 20.30
C ASP A 235 3.56 0.84 20.69
N GLY A 236 3.91 1.01 21.96
CA GLY A 236 5.26 0.76 22.46
C GLY A 236 6.39 1.61 21.83
N THR A 237 6.06 2.52 20.91
CA THR A 237 7.04 3.29 20.12
C THR A 237 6.89 4.80 20.31
N GLY A 238 5.68 5.35 20.18
CA GLY A 238 5.38 6.75 20.51
C GLY A 238 5.13 6.94 22.00
N LEU A 239 4.28 6.09 22.58
CA LEU A 239 3.91 6.03 23.98
C LEU A 239 4.34 4.70 24.60
N ARG A 240 4.77 4.74 25.87
CA ARG A 240 5.15 3.55 26.64
C ARG A 240 4.58 3.58 28.05
N GLU A 241 4.35 2.41 28.60
CA GLU A 241 3.95 2.25 30.00
C GLU A 241 5.19 2.05 30.89
N ARG A 242 5.25 2.79 32.01
CA ARG A 242 6.22 2.56 33.09
C ARG A 242 5.59 2.92 34.43
N GLU A 243 5.61 1.98 35.37
CA GLU A 243 5.12 2.19 36.75
C GLU A 243 3.68 2.77 36.78
N ASP A 244 2.77 2.19 35.98
CA ASP A 244 1.37 2.62 35.80
C ASP A 244 1.15 4.03 35.21
N ASP A 245 2.18 4.62 34.64
CA ASP A 245 2.10 5.89 33.95
C ASP A 245 2.55 5.78 32.50
N ILE A 246 2.06 6.70 31.67
CA ILE A 246 2.46 6.84 30.27
C ILE A 246 3.69 7.74 30.21
N ILE A 247 4.75 7.24 29.59
CA ILE A 247 6.00 7.96 29.33
C ILE A 247 6.23 8.05 27.81
N ARG A 248 7.13 8.96 27.43
CA ARG A 248 7.54 9.17 26.04
C ARG A 248 8.37 7.99 25.53
N GLY A 249 7.97 7.43 24.40
CA GLY A 249 8.75 6.45 23.66
C GLY A 249 9.79 7.10 22.74
N PRO A 250 10.64 6.30 22.06
CA PRO A 250 11.67 6.80 21.15
C PRO A 250 11.13 7.54 19.92
N ALA A 251 9.90 7.24 19.50
CA ALA A 251 9.24 7.91 18.37
C ALA A 251 8.35 9.08 18.80
N PHE A 252 8.32 9.42 20.11
CA PHE A 252 7.51 10.52 20.61
C PHE A 252 7.90 11.85 19.97
N SER A 253 6.95 12.51 19.33
CA SER A 253 7.18 13.80 18.68
C SER A 253 6.60 14.98 19.47
N GLY A 254 5.56 14.74 20.29
CA GLY A 254 4.82 15.77 21.01
C GLY A 254 4.11 16.77 20.10
N LYS A 255 3.98 16.44 18.82
CA LYS A 255 3.29 17.21 17.80
C LYS A 255 2.40 16.25 17.02
N LEU A 256 1.34 16.74 16.40
CA LEU A 256 0.68 15.94 15.39
C LEU A 256 1.69 15.62 14.29
N PRO A 257 1.71 14.39 13.76
CA PRO A 257 2.55 14.07 12.63
C PRO A 257 2.30 15.12 11.53
N PRO A 258 3.37 15.70 10.94
CA PRO A 258 3.18 16.58 9.80
C PRO A 258 2.39 15.81 8.74
N PRO A 259 1.58 16.50 7.91
CA PRO A 259 0.97 15.85 6.76
C PRO A 259 2.09 15.13 5.99
N PRO A 260 1.86 13.88 5.57
CA PRO A 260 2.87 13.09 4.91
C PRO A 260 3.52 13.91 3.78
N THR A 261 4.84 14.06 3.82
CA THR A 261 5.61 14.54 2.68
C THR A 261 5.69 13.42 1.65
N ASP A 262 5.66 13.75 0.35
CA ASP A 262 5.60 12.77 -0.76
C ASP A 262 6.65 11.64 -0.69
N GLU A 263 7.78 11.86 0.00
CA GLU A 263 8.90 10.92 0.12
C GLU A 263 8.79 9.92 1.29
N ASP A 264 8.11 10.25 2.39
CA ASP A 264 8.04 9.43 3.62
C ASP A 264 6.63 8.87 3.89
N ALA A 265 5.67 9.26 3.07
CA ALA A 265 4.31 8.75 3.17
C ALA A 265 4.28 7.25 2.80
N PRO A 266 3.69 6.33 3.62
CA PRO A 266 3.08 5.16 3.01
C PRO A 266 2.13 5.68 1.94
N PRO A 267 2.14 5.18 0.68
CA PRO A 267 1.53 5.83 -0.49
C PRO A 267 0.22 6.48 -0.09
N SER A 268 0.31 7.78 0.19
CA SER A 268 -0.68 8.47 0.98
C SER A 268 -1.89 8.70 0.10
N GLU A 269 -3.03 8.82 0.77
CA GLU A 269 -4.29 9.33 0.26
C GLU A 269 -4.10 10.68 -0.46
N SER A 270 -3.54 10.67 -1.67
CA SER A 270 -3.64 11.83 -2.54
C SER A 270 -5.14 12.13 -2.66
N ASN A 271 -5.45 13.41 -2.49
CA ASN A 271 -6.80 13.98 -2.51
C ASN A 271 -7.45 13.90 -3.89
N ALA A 272 -7.21 12.83 -4.66
CA ALA A 272 -8.09 12.46 -5.74
C ALA A 272 -9.41 11.97 -5.13
N THR A 273 -10.20 12.93 -4.65
CA THR A 273 -11.61 12.77 -4.24
C THR A 273 -12.48 12.19 -5.36
N ASP A 274 -11.95 12.10 -6.57
CA ASP A 274 -12.61 11.61 -7.78
C ASP A 274 -12.31 10.14 -8.12
N ILE A 275 -11.53 9.40 -7.32
CA ILE A 275 -11.39 7.96 -7.52
C ILE A 275 -12.74 7.27 -7.18
N PRO A 276 -13.38 6.56 -8.13
CA PRO A 276 -14.72 6.00 -7.95
C PRO A 276 -14.69 4.70 -7.15
N ILE A 277 -14.27 4.80 -5.89
CA ILE A 277 -14.19 3.68 -4.96
C ILE A 277 -14.92 4.07 -3.67
N PRO A 278 -15.62 3.13 -2.99
CA PRO A 278 -16.27 3.42 -1.73
C PRO A 278 -15.33 4.07 -0.70
N GLU A 279 -15.86 5.03 0.05
CA GLU A 279 -15.11 5.69 1.11
C GLU A 279 -14.68 4.70 2.21
N GLY A 280 -13.51 4.94 2.81
CA GLY A 280 -13.02 4.17 3.96
C GLY A 280 -12.48 2.78 3.64
N VAL A 281 -12.44 2.34 2.38
CA VAL A 281 -11.77 1.07 2.00
C VAL A 281 -10.25 1.24 1.94
N SER A 282 -9.54 0.11 1.92
CA SER A 282 -8.06 0.12 1.85
C SER A 282 -7.53 0.97 0.70
N PHE A 283 -6.49 1.76 0.96
CA PHE A 283 -5.71 2.46 -0.07
C PHE A 283 -5.22 1.52 -1.19
N ARG A 284 -5.03 0.22 -0.89
CA ARG A 284 -4.64 -0.78 -1.89
C ARG A 284 -5.66 -0.90 -3.01
N LEU A 285 -6.95 -0.73 -2.73
CA LEU A 285 -8.00 -0.76 -3.74
C LEU A 285 -7.93 0.49 -4.63
N ARG A 286 -7.58 1.65 -4.06
CA ARG A 286 -7.28 2.88 -4.82
C ARG A 286 -6.10 2.68 -5.75
N ASN A 287 -4.99 2.16 -5.24
CA ASN A 287 -3.82 1.85 -6.06
C ASN A 287 -4.14 0.82 -7.15
N PHE A 288 -5.03 -0.13 -6.86
CA PHE A 288 -5.46 -1.12 -7.84
C PHE A 288 -6.31 -0.52 -8.97
N TYR A 289 -7.15 0.47 -8.68
CA TYR A 289 -7.85 1.24 -9.71
C TYR A 289 -6.89 2.07 -10.58
N LEU A 290 -5.91 2.75 -9.97
CA LEU A 290 -4.89 3.49 -10.71
C LEU A 290 -4.04 2.56 -11.59
N LEU A 291 -3.66 1.38 -11.05
CA LEU A 291 -3.02 0.33 -11.83
C LEU A 291 -3.91 -0.13 -12.99
N ASN A 292 -5.22 -0.26 -12.78
CA ASN A 292 -6.14 -0.61 -13.87
C ASN A 292 -6.13 0.45 -14.99
N LEU A 293 -6.14 1.74 -14.66
CA LEU A 293 -5.99 2.82 -15.65
C LEU A 293 -4.66 2.71 -16.40
N ASP A 294 -3.56 2.44 -15.71
CA ASP A 294 -2.24 2.28 -16.32
C ASP A 294 -2.19 1.08 -17.27
N LEU A 295 -2.79 -0.05 -16.87
CA LEU A 295 -2.92 -1.25 -17.72
C LEU A 295 -3.73 -0.99 -19.00
N HIS A 296 -4.65 -0.03 -18.99
CA HIS A 296 -5.39 0.43 -20.17
C HIS A 296 -4.68 1.58 -20.93
N GLY A 297 -3.57 2.10 -20.41
CA GLY A 297 -2.85 3.24 -20.98
C GLY A 297 -3.55 4.58 -20.80
N GLU A 298 -4.41 4.69 -19.79
CA GLU A 298 -5.27 5.86 -19.54
C GLU A 298 -4.82 6.68 -18.32
N LEU A 299 -3.82 6.20 -17.56
CA LEU A 299 -3.37 6.85 -16.33
C LEU A 299 -2.83 8.27 -16.57
N ASP A 300 -2.00 8.47 -17.60
CA ASP A 300 -1.42 9.80 -17.89
C ASP A 300 -2.50 10.84 -18.21
N ALA A 301 -3.48 10.46 -19.04
CA ALA A 301 -4.60 11.32 -19.38
C ALA A 301 -5.48 11.64 -18.16
N TRP A 302 -5.67 10.65 -17.29
CA TRP A 302 -6.38 10.82 -16.03
C TRP A 302 -5.63 11.80 -15.10
N LEU A 303 -4.32 11.62 -14.91
CA LEU A 303 -3.48 12.50 -14.08
C LEU A 303 -3.45 13.93 -14.61
N GLN A 304 -3.34 14.12 -15.92
CA GLN A 304 -3.36 15.46 -16.53
C GLN A 304 -4.68 16.18 -16.27
N ARG A 305 -5.81 15.50 -16.44
CA ARG A 305 -7.14 16.07 -16.16
C ARG A 305 -7.28 16.53 -14.71
N HIS A 306 -6.75 15.78 -13.75
CA HIS A 306 -6.84 16.14 -12.34
C HIS A 306 -5.94 17.32 -11.98
N LYS A 307 -4.74 17.41 -12.57
CA LYS A 307 -3.87 18.59 -12.42
C LYS A 307 -4.52 19.86 -12.98
N GLU A 308 -5.22 19.76 -14.11
CA GLU A 308 -5.94 20.90 -14.70
C GLU A 308 -7.11 21.36 -13.82
N LEU A 309 -7.83 20.43 -13.18
CA LEU A 309 -8.91 20.73 -12.25
C LEU A 309 -8.40 21.35 -10.94
N GLU A 310 -7.29 20.86 -10.39
CA GLU A 310 -6.66 21.43 -9.19
C GLU A 310 -6.15 22.85 -9.41
N ASN A 311 -5.62 23.16 -10.60
CA ASN A 311 -5.16 24.52 -10.94
C ASN A 311 -6.31 25.50 -11.23
N ALA A 312 -7.53 24.99 -11.46
CA ALA A 312 -8.72 25.80 -11.75
C ALA A 312 -9.60 26.08 -10.52
N ALA A 313 -9.33 25.42 -9.39
CA ALA A 313 -10.04 25.54 -8.11
C ALA A 313 -9.29 26.50 -7.16
#